data_AF-A0A1G1PPS2-F1
#
_entry.id   AF-A0A1G1PPS2-F1
#
_cell.length_a   1.000
_cell.length_b   1.000
_cell.length_c   1.000
_cell.angle_alpha   90.00
_cell.angle_beta   90.00
_cell.angle_gamma   90.00
#
_symmetry.space_group_name_H-M   'P 1'
#
loop_
_entity.id
_entity.type
_entity.pdbx_description
1 polymer ?
#
loop_
_entity_poly.entity_id
_entity_poly.type
_entity_poly.pdbx_seq_one_letter_code
_entity_poly.pdbx_strand_id
1 'polypeptide(L)'
;MKLTKIYSLIFIPPLAQYVVTLEEADGSRLIPIWIGISEGASIAMVLEGEKFKRPLTHDLTVNLIKALGGSLEKIIISDLKENAYYATLILKQGERSLEIDSRPSDAIALAVRTGAPIFVEEKVLALCPVINKPISEDEVKNFEKEIENLRPEDFFKKLDESPPQEGLE
;
A
#
# COMPACT_ATOMS: atom_id res chain seq x y z
N MET A 1 0.60 7.04 -12.95
CA MET A 1 0.32 6.89 -11.51
C MET A 1 -0.80 7.80 -11.02
N LYS A 2 -1.53 7.36 -9.98
CA LYS A 2 -2.59 8.10 -9.28
C LYS A 2 -2.25 8.20 -7.79
N LEU A 3 -2.71 9.27 -7.15
CA LEU A 3 -2.58 9.45 -5.70
C LEU A 3 -3.53 8.50 -4.98
N THR A 4 -3.05 7.89 -3.91
CA THR A 4 -3.81 6.96 -3.08
C THR A 4 -3.68 7.33 -1.61
N LYS A 5 -4.62 6.83 -0.81
CA LYS A 5 -4.60 6.91 0.65
C LYS A 5 -4.83 5.53 1.26
N ILE A 6 -4.31 5.31 2.46
CA ILE A 6 -4.61 4.10 3.22
C ILE A 6 -6.08 4.16 3.62
N TYR A 7 -6.85 3.21 3.12
CA TYR A 7 -8.27 3.09 3.41
C TYR A 7 -8.49 2.29 4.69
N SER A 8 -7.92 1.09 4.74
CA SER A 8 -8.02 0.20 5.89
C SER A 8 -6.75 -0.62 6.07
N LEU A 9 -6.55 -1.11 7.30
CA LEU A 9 -5.50 -2.05 7.67
C LEU A 9 -6.14 -3.11 8.56
N ILE A 10 -6.28 -4.33 8.04
CA ILE A 10 -7.01 -5.42 8.70
C ILE A 10 -6.04 -6.54 9.04
N PHE A 11 -6.07 -7.02 10.28
CA PHE A 11 -5.36 -8.23 10.67
C PHE A 11 -6.22 -9.46 10.36
N ILE A 12 -5.66 -10.45 9.67
CA ILE A 12 -6.31 -11.73 9.38
C ILE A 12 -5.70 -12.81 10.28
N PRO A 13 -6.33 -13.17 11.41
CA PRO A 13 -5.72 -14.06 12.40
C PRO A 13 -5.35 -15.45 11.86
N PRO A 14 -6.20 -16.14 11.05
CA PRO A 14 -5.86 -17.46 10.51
C PRO A 14 -4.60 -17.48 9.63
N LEU A 15 -4.28 -16.35 8.96
CA LEU A 15 -3.14 -16.23 8.07
C LEU A 15 -1.91 -15.60 8.76
N ALA A 16 -2.06 -15.08 9.98
CA ALA A 16 -1.05 -14.27 10.67
C ALA A 16 -0.47 -13.17 9.75
N GLN A 17 -1.34 -12.50 9.00
CA GLN A 17 -1.00 -11.46 8.04
C GLN A 17 -1.89 -10.24 8.24
N TYR A 18 -1.43 -9.10 7.76
CA TYR A 18 -2.27 -7.92 7.57
C TYR A 18 -2.60 -7.72 6.11
N VAL A 19 -3.72 -7.05 5.84
CA VAL A 19 -4.03 -6.49 4.52
C VAL A 19 -4.15 -4.99 4.65
N VAL A 20 -3.29 -4.27 3.93
CA VAL A 20 -3.45 -2.82 3.72
C VAL A 20 -4.26 -2.63 2.46
N THR A 21 -5.36 -1.90 2.57
CA THR A 21 -6.16 -1.50 1.40
C THR A 21 -5.83 -0.04 1.06
N LEU A 22 -5.40 0.23 -0.16
CA LEU A 22 -5.22 1.58 -0.69
C LEU A 22 -6.45 1.97 -1.52
N GLU A 23 -6.97 3.18 -1.30
CA GLU A 23 -8.04 3.79 -2.12
C GLU A 23 -7.44 4.84 -3.05
N GLU A 24 -7.81 4.80 -4.33
CA GLU A 24 -7.53 5.89 -5.27
C GLU A 24 -8.26 7.17 -4.86
N ALA A 25 -7.52 8.26 -4.61
CA ALA A 25 -8.09 9.48 -4.04
C ALA A 25 -9.26 10.04 -4.87
N ASP A 26 -9.08 10.11 -6.19
CA ASP A 26 -10.07 10.68 -7.12
C ASP A 26 -10.86 9.61 -7.91
N GLY A 27 -10.69 8.33 -7.56
CA GLY A 27 -11.33 7.21 -8.26
C GLY A 27 -11.97 6.23 -7.29
N SER A 28 -12.44 5.09 -7.77
CA SER A 28 -13.24 4.18 -6.96
C SER A 28 -12.64 2.77 -6.88
N ARG A 29 -11.32 2.69 -7.09
CA ARG A 29 -10.55 1.45 -7.08
C ARG A 29 -9.92 1.24 -5.70
N LEU A 30 -10.00 0.01 -5.21
CA LEU A 30 -9.33 -0.44 -3.99
C LEU A 30 -8.24 -1.45 -4.34
N ILE A 31 -7.05 -1.27 -3.76
CA ILE A 31 -5.90 -2.15 -3.95
C ILE A 31 -5.57 -2.83 -2.63
N PRO A 32 -5.90 -4.12 -2.47
CA PRO A 32 -5.49 -4.89 -1.30
C PRO A 32 -4.05 -5.37 -1.44
N ILE A 33 -3.26 -5.18 -0.40
CA ILE A 33 -1.85 -5.60 -0.31
C ILE A 33 -1.67 -6.41 0.97
N TRP A 34 -1.43 -7.72 0.83
CA TRP A 34 -1.08 -8.59 1.96
C TRP A 34 0.35 -8.33 2.39
N ILE A 35 0.55 -8.15 3.69
CA ILE A 35 1.84 -7.91 4.31
C ILE A 35 2.00 -8.77 5.56
N GLY A 36 3.25 -9.02 5.95
CA GLY A 36 3.57 -9.82 7.12
C GLY A 36 3.09 -9.17 8.43
N ILE A 37 2.97 -9.99 9.48
CA ILE A 37 2.55 -9.55 10.82
C ILE A 37 3.43 -8.43 11.38
N SER A 38 4.75 -8.52 11.17
CA SER A 38 5.71 -7.55 11.71
C SER A 38 5.60 -6.20 11.02
N GLU A 39 5.48 -6.18 9.70
CA GLU A 39 5.32 -4.94 8.94
C GLU A 39 3.95 -4.31 9.20
N GLY A 40 2.88 -5.11 9.21
CA GLY A 40 1.53 -4.62 9.48
C GLY A 40 1.37 -4.03 10.87
N ALA A 41 1.92 -4.70 11.91
CA ALA A 41 1.93 -4.14 13.27
C ALA A 41 2.70 -2.81 13.35
N SER A 42 3.85 -2.71 12.66
CA SER A 42 4.64 -1.48 12.60
C SER A 42 3.89 -0.30 11.94
N ILE A 43 3.04 -0.58 10.96
CA ILE A 43 2.17 0.42 10.32
C ILE A 43 1.02 0.80 11.25
N ALA A 44 0.33 -0.21 11.82
CA ALA A 44 -0.83 -0.02 12.71
C ALA A 44 -0.49 0.92 13.88
N MET A 45 0.61 0.67 14.57
CA MET A 45 1.07 1.48 15.70
C MET A 45 1.22 2.97 15.34
N VAL A 46 1.71 3.28 14.14
CA VAL A 46 1.88 4.68 13.69
C VAL A 46 0.54 5.30 13.32
N LEU A 47 -0.35 4.54 12.67
CA LEU A 47 -1.70 5.02 12.34
C LEU A 47 -2.55 5.27 13.58
N GLU A 48 -2.34 4.49 14.65
CA GLU A 48 -2.95 4.67 15.97
C GLU A 48 -2.32 5.82 16.77
N GLY A 49 -1.23 6.42 16.28
CA GLY A 49 -0.55 7.53 16.93
C GLY A 49 0.30 7.12 18.14
N GLU A 50 0.67 5.84 18.25
CA GLU A 50 1.54 5.37 19.33
C GLU A 50 2.91 6.06 19.28
N LYS A 51 3.43 6.41 20.46
CA LYS A 51 4.73 7.04 20.61
C LYS A 51 5.67 6.15 21.39
N PHE A 52 6.73 5.71 20.74
CA PHE A 52 7.76 4.87 21.36
C PHE A 52 8.89 5.72 21.96
N LYS A 53 9.41 5.30 23.12
CA LYS A 53 10.56 5.95 23.77
C LYS A 53 11.86 5.80 22.98
N ARG A 54 11.95 4.78 22.14
CA ARG A 54 13.11 4.44 21.31
C ARG A 54 12.63 4.20 19.87
N PRO A 55 13.43 4.57 18.86
CA PRO A 55 13.04 4.36 17.46
C PRO A 55 12.96 2.86 17.14
N LEU A 56 11.89 2.48 16.45
CA LEU A 56 11.75 1.16 15.82
C LEU A 56 12.53 1.12 14.49
N THR A 57 12.51 -0.01 13.80
CA THR A 57 13.29 -0.23 12.56
C THR A 57 12.98 0.80 11.48
N HIS A 58 11.71 1.09 11.21
CA HIS A 58 11.32 2.08 10.20
C HIS A 58 11.60 3.51 10.67
N ASP A 59 11.54 3.81 11.97
CA ASP A 59 11.96 5.10 12.52
C ASP A 59 13.47 5.32 12.37
N LEU A 60 14.27 4.28 12.67
CA LEU A 60 15.70 4.25 12.44
C LEU A 60 16.01 4.49 10.96
N THR A 61 15.26 3.86 10.05
CA THR A 61 15.44 4.04 8.60
C THR A 61 15.18 5.48 8.17
N VAL A 62 14.08 6.10 8.65
CA VAL A 62 13.81 7.52 8.41
C VAL A 62 14.93 8.42 8.96
N ASN A 63 15.44 8.11 10.16
CA ASN A 63 16.54 8.85 10.76
C ASN A 63 17.84 8.72 9.95
N LEU A 64 18.14 7.54 9.41
CA LEU A 64 19.30 7.32 8.54
C LEU A 64 19.19 8.11 7.24
N ILE A 65 18.02 8.08 6.58
CA ILE A 65 17.76 8.87 5.36
C ILE A 65 18.03 10.36 5.64
N LYS A 66 17.46 10.89 6.72
CA LYS A 66 17.66 12.30 7.13
C LYS A 66 19.12 12.62 7.47
N ALA A 67 19.79 11.77 8.23
CA ALA A 67 21.18 11.96 8.64
C ALA A 67 22.14 11.98 7.44
N LEU A 68 21.81 11.25 6.37
CA LEU A 68 22.54 11.24 5.11
C LEU A 68 22.11 12.38 4.15
N GLY A 69 21.29 13.33 4.62
CA GLY A 69 20.84 14.48 3.85
C GLY A 69 19.71 14.19 2.85
N GLY A 70 18.99 13.09 3.03
CA GLY A 70 17.85 12.69 2.19
C GLY A 70 16.48 13.00 2.80
N SER A 71 15.47 13.08 1.95
CA SER A 71 14.04 13.08 2.31
C SER A 71 13.29 12.07 1.43
N LEU A 72 12.29 11.39 1.99
CA LEU A 72 11.35 10.58 1.20
C LEU A 72 10.31 11.51 0.60
N GLU A 73 10.31 11.67 -0.73
CA GLU A 73 9.38 12.56 -1.44
C GLU A 73 8.05 11.87 -1.74
N LYS A 74 8.11 10.59 -2.12
CA LYS A 74 6.94 9.77 -2.43
C LYS A 74 7.31 8.29 -2.48
N ILE A 75 6.30 7.44 -2.39
CA ILE A 75 6.42 6.03 -2.75
C ILE A 75 5.55 5.73 -3.97
N ILE A 76 5.96 4.78 -4.79
CA ILE A 76 5.22 4.35 -5.97
C ILE A 76 5.07 2.83 -5.91
N ILE A 77 3.84 2.31 -5.83
CA ILE A 77 3.56 0.90 -6.13
C ILE A 77 3.58 0.77 -7.66
N SER A 78 4.64 0.18 -8.17
CA SER A 78 5.06 0.32 -9.57
C SER A 78 4.71 -0.89 -10.43
N ASP A 79 4.50 -2.07 -9.85
CA ASP A 79 4.19 -3.28 -10.61
C ASP A 79 3.46 -4.35 -9.78
N LEU A 80 2.88 -5.32 -10.49
CA LEU A 80 2.39 -6.58 -9.94
C LEU A 80 2.87 -7.71 -10.85
N LYS A 81 3.73 -8.60 -10.34
CA LYS A 81 4.24 -9.77 -11.07
C LYS A 81 4.24 -10.98 -10.18
N GLU A 82 3.82 -12.14 -10.72
CA GLU A 82 3.83 -13.40 -9.98
C GLU A 82 3.21 -13.27 -8.58
N ASN A 83 2.08 -12.56 -8.48
CA ASN A 83 1.35 -12.33 -7.23
C ASN A 83 2.11 -11.51 -6.18
N ALA A 84 3.13 -10.75 -6.61
CA ALA A 84 3.92 -9.86 -5.77
C ALA A 84 3.88 -8.43 -6.30
N TYR A 85 3.45 -7.51 -5.44
CA TYR A 85 3.51 -6.09 -5.70
C TYR A 85 4.95 -5.57 -5.50
N TYR A 86 5.37 -4.66 -6.37
CA TYR A 86 6.66 -3.98 -6.30
C TYR A 86 6.44 -2.51 -5.93
N ALA A 87 7.35 -1.97 -5.13
CA ALA A 87 7.33 -0.56 -4.77
C ALA A 87 8.70 0.10 -5.00
N THR A 88 8.67 1.41 -5.18
CA THR A 88 9.87 2.23 -5.33
C THR A 88 9.78 3.43 -4.40
N LEU A 89 10.82 3.65 -3.60
CA LEU A 89 10.99 4.87 -2.82
C LEU A 89 11.66 5.92 -3.71
N ILE A 90 11.08 7.11 -3.75
CA ILE A 90 11.70 8.26 -4.42
C ILE A 90 12.26 9.17 -3.33
N LEU A 91 13.58 9.16 -3.19
CA LEU A 91 14.28 10.03 -2.25
C LEU A 91 14.82 11.26 -2.97
N LYS A 92 14.83 12.40 -2.27
CA LYS A 92 15.56 13.60 -2.68
C LYS A 92 16.77 13.78 -1.79
N GLN A 93 17.94 14.00 -2.39
CA GLN A 93 19.20 14.29 -1.68
C GLN A 93 19.90 15.47 -2.38
N GLY A 94 19.67 16.68 -1.86
CA GLY A 94 20.03 17.91 -2.57
C GLY A 94 19.30 18.01 -3.91
N GLU A 95 20.05 18.14 -5.00
CA GLU A 95 19.52 18.18 -6.37
C GLU A 95 19.32 16.78 -6.99
N ARG A 96 19.72 15.71 -6.30
CA ARG A 96 19.60 14.34 -6.81
C ARG A 96 18.25 13.76 -6.42
N SER A 97 17.63 13.05 -7.36
CA SER A 97 16.55 12.11 -7.09
C SER A 97 17.12 10.70 -7.15
N LEU A 98 16.87 9.91 -6.11
CA LEU A 98 17.31 8.52 -5.99
C LEU A 98 16.07 7.61 -5.97
N GLU A 99 16.13 6.55 -6.74
CA GLU A 99 15.11 5.50 -6.77
C GLU A 99 15.64 4.27 -6.03
N ILE A 100 14.86 3.77 -5.08
CA ILE A 100 15.24 2.61 -4.28
C ILE A 100 14.13 1.57 -4.38
N ASP A 101 14.48 0.37 -4.84
CA ASP A 101 13.59 -0.79 -4.85
C ASP A 101 13.15 -1.15 -3.43
N SER A 102 11.86 -1.46 -3.27
CA SER A 102 11.27 -1.69 -1.97
C SER A 102 10.07 -2.63 -2.06
N ARG A 103 9.84 -3.38 -0.98
CA ARG A 103 8.55 -4.06 -0.79
C ARG A 103 7.49 -3.00 -0.45
N PRO A 104 6.24 -3.16 -0.92
CA PRO A 104 5.14 -2.26 -0.55
C PRO A 104 4.99 -2.06 0.96
N SER A 105 5.18 -3.12 1.75
CA SER A 105 5.09 -3.07 3.21
C SER A 105 6.06 -2.06 3.83
N ASP A 106 7.32 -2.06 3.39
CA ASP A 106 8.35 -1.16 3.88
C ASP A 106 8.12 0.27 3.37
N ALA A 107 7.76 0.41 2.10
CA ALA A 107 7.44 1.70 1.50
C ALA A 107 6.29 2.39 2.24
N ILE A 108 5.19 1.67 2.48
CA ILE A 108 4.03 2.17 3.21
C ILE A 108 4.43 2.52 4.66
N ALA A 109 5.21 1.66 5.34
CA ALA A 109 5.69 1.92 6.70
C ALA A 109 6.55 3.19 6.83
N LEU A 110 7.32 3.53 5.80
CA LEU A 110 8.07 4.80 5.73
C LEU A 110 7.17 5.98 5.36
N ALA A 111 6.22 5.80 4.44
CA ALA A 111 5.26 6.82 4.04
C ALA A 111 4.41 7.30 5.22
N VAL A 112 3.84 6.39 6.02
CA VAL A 112 3.03 6.76 7.20
C VAL A 112 3.83 7.54 8.26
N ARG A 113 5.14 7.29 8.38
CA ARG A 113 6.02 7.98 9.34
C ARG A 113 6.50 9.34 8.85
N THR A 114 6.62 9.50 7.54
CA THR A 114 7.16 10.73 6.92
C THR A 114 6.07 11.65 6.42
N GLY A 115 4.84 11.15 6.25
CA GLY A 115 3.76 11.83 5.55
C GLY A 115 3.95 11.86 4.03
N ALA A 116 4.88 11.07 3.48
CA ALA A 116 5.12 11.04 2.05
C ALA A 116 3.89 10.48 1.30
N PRO A 117 3.47 11.10 0.19
CA PRO A 117 2.34 10.61 -0.60
C PRO A 117 2.60 9.24 -1.21
N ILE A 118 1.53 8.44 -1.26
CA ILE A 118 1.52 7.09 -1.82
C ILE A 118 0.90 7.15 -3.22
N PHE A 119 1.67 6.77 -4.22
CA PHE A 119 1.20 6.65 -5.60
C PHE A 119 1.13 5.19 -6.03
N VAL A 120 0.21 4.91 -6.95
CA VAL A 120 0.11 3.59 -7.60
C VAL A 120 0.05 3.79 -9.10
N GLU A 121 0.79 2.97 -9.85
CA GLU A 121 0.78 3.05 -11.30
C GLU A 121 -0.57 2.63 -11.89
N GLU A 122 -0.94 3.28 -13.00
CA GLU A 122 -2.25 3.04 -13.64
C GLU A 122 -2.41 1.57 -14.06
N LYS A 123 -1.31 0.96 -14.56
CA LYS A 123 -1.30 -0.46 -14.92
C LYS A 123 -1.56 -1.40 -13.75
N VAL A 124 -1.23 -0.99 -12.52
CA VAL A 124 -1.50 -1.78 -11.31
C VAL A 124 -2.95 -1.57 -10.89
N LEU A 125 -3.41 -0.31 -10.91
CA LEU A 125 -4.81 0.04 -10.63
C LEU A 125 -5.80 -0.63 -11.59
N ALA A 126 -5.43 -0.77 -12.87
CA ALA A 126 -6.27 -1.38 -13.90
C ALA A 126 -6.56 -2.87 -13.67
N LEU A 127 -5.75 -3.55 -12.85
CA LEU A 127 -6.00 -4.93 -12.46
C LEU A 127 -7.06 -4.98 -11.35
N CYS A 128 -7.11 -3.98 -10.48
CA CYS A 128 -7.95 -4.02 -9.29
C CYS A 128 -9.45 -3.79 -9.58
N PRO A 129 -10.34 -4.36 -8.74
CA PRO A 129 -11.78 -4.17 -8.89
C PRO A 129 -12.17 -2.69 -8.72
N VAL A 130 -13.13 -2.27 -9.54
CA VAL A 130 -13.80 -0.97 -9.44
C VAL A 130 -15.01 -1.13 -8.52
N ILE A 131 -15.06 -0.35 -7.45
CA ILE A 131 -16.24 -0.21 -6.60
C ILE A 131 -17.03 1.00 -7.10
N ASN A 132 -18.36 1.00 -7.02
CA ASN A 132 -19.13 2.16 -7.44
C ASN A 132 -19.00 3.30 -6.43
N LYS A 133 -18.92 4.55 -6.91
CA LYS A 133 -18.98 5.74 -6.05
C LYS A 133 -20.43 6.27 -5.96
N PRO A 134 -20.86 6.78 -4.79
CA PRO A 134 -20.13 6.85 -3.53
C PRO A 134 -19.94 5.45 -2.94
N ILE A 135 -18.73 5.16 -2.47
CA ILE A 135 -18.41 3.89 -1.79
C ILE A 135 -19.34 3.82 -0.59
N SER A 136 -20.35 2.95 -0.65
CA SER A 136 -21.27 2.77 0.45
C SER A 136 -20.55 2.03 1.58
N GLU A 137 -20.92 2.31 2.84
CA GLU A 137 -20.39 1.54 3.97
C GLU A 137 -20.64 0.03 3.81
N ASP A 138 -21.72 -0.34 3.11
CA ASP A 138 -22.07 -1.74 2.86
C ASP A 138 -21.15 -2.38 1.81
N GLU A 139 -20.81 -1.68 0.73
CA GLU A 139 -19.82 -2.16 -0.26
C GLU A 139 -18.44 -2.35 0.37
N VAL A 140 -18.04 -1.44 1.26
CA VAL A 140 -16.80 -1.55 2.04
C VAL A 140 -16.84 -2.80 2.90
N LYS A 141 -17.89 -2.94 3.73
CA LYS A 141 -18.00 -4.08 4.64
C LYS A 141 -18.02 -5.40 3.88
N ASN A 142 -18.61 -5.42 2.68
CA ASN A 142 -18.58 -6.58 1.82
C ASN A 142 -17.17 -6.84 1.28
N PHE A 143 -16.45 -5.82 0.80
CA PHE A 143 -15.07 -5.96 0.37
C PHE A 143 -14.15 -6.44 1.49
N GLU A 144 -14.27 -5.89 2.69
CA GLU A 144 -13.49 -6.31 3.87
C GLU A 144 -13.78 -7.78 4.23
N LYS A 145 -15.05 -8.18 4.24
CA LYS A 145 -15.44 -9.58 4.46
C LYS A 145 -14.93 -10.50 3.36
N GLU A 146 -14.92 -10.05 2.11
CA GLU A 146 -14.34 -10.83 1.02
C GLU A 146 -12.84 -11.03 1.27
N ILE A 147 -12.10 -9.97 1.61
CA ILE A 147 -10.67 -10.03 1.89
C ILE A 147 -10.34 -10.93 3.09
N GLU A 148 -11.14 -10.89 4.16
CA GLU A 148 -10.96 -11.78 5.33
C GLU A 148 -11.05 -13.27 4.97
N ASN A 149 -11.86 -13.60 3.96
CA ASN A 149 -12.08 -14.97 3.51
C ASN A 149 -11.26 -15.34 2.26
N LEU A 150 -10.62 -14.37 1.60
CA LEU A 150 -9.81 -14.58 0.41
C LEU A 150 -8.35 -14.81 0.78
N ARG A 151 -7.81 -15.93 0.30
CA ARG A 151 -6.35 -16.11 0.29
C ARG A 151 -5.76 -15.20 -0.79
N PRO A 152 -4.51 -14.72 -0.61
CA PRO A 152 -3.83 -13.91 -1.62
C PRO A 152 -3.89 -14.57 -3.01
N GLU A 153 -3.59 -15.87 -3.07
CA GLU A 153 -3.60 -16.67 -4.30
C GLU A 153 -4.95 -16.64 -5.03
N ASP A 154 -6.07 -16.72 -4.30
CA ASP A 154 -7.40 -16.72 -4.88
C ASP A 154 -7.78 -15.32 -5.42
N PHE A 155 -7.32 -14.26 -4.74
CA PHE A 155 -7.47 -12.90 -5.23
C PHE A 155 -6.69 -12.70 -6.54
N PHE A 156 -5.41 -13.09 -6.58
CA PHE A 156 -4.62 -12.94 -7.80
C PHE A 156 -5.11 -13.81 -8.95
N LYS A 157 -5.59 -15.02 -8.67
CA LYS A 157 -6.22 -15.87 -9.69
C LYS A 157 -7.44 -15.20 -10.33
N LYS A 158 -8.28 -14.50 -9.55
CA LYS A 158 -9.40 -13.73 -10.10
C LYS A 158 -8.95 -12.58 -11.01
N LEU A 159 -7.80 -11.95 -10.71
CA LEU A 159 -7.21 -10.91 -11.56
C LEU A 159 -6.77 -11.46 -12.91
N ASP A 160 -6.20 -12.67 -12.94
CA ASP A 160 -5.81 -13.33 -14.19
C ASP A 160 -7.03 -13.80 -15.01
N GLU A 161 -8.11 -14.21 -14.35
CA GLU A 161 -9.36 -14.67 -15.00
C GLU A 161 -10.27 -13.51 -15.48
N SER A 162 -10.10 -12.32 -14.91
CA SER A 162 -10.85 -11.10 -15.26
C SER A 162 -9.89 -10.05 -15.84
N PRO A 163 -9.51 -10.16 -17.13
CA PRO A 163 -8.63 -9.17 -17.74
C PRO A 163 -9.27 -7.77 -17.62
N PRO A 164 -8.45 -6.70 -17.55
CA PRO A 164 -8.94 -5.34 -17.41
C PRO A 164 -10.04 -5.10 -18.43
N GLN A 165 -11.19 -4.59 -17.97
CA GLN A 165 -12.19 -4.08 -18.89
C GLN A 165 -11.53 -2.93 -19.66
N GLU A 166 -11.17 -3.19 -20.91
CA GLU A 166 -10.80 -2.13 -21.85
C GLU A 166 -11.90 -1.07 -21.79
N GLY A 167 -11.49 0.17 -21.56
CA GLY A 167 -12.38 1.30 -21.38
C GLY A 167 -13.43 1.32 -22.48
N LEU A 168 -14.69 1.40 -22.07
CA LEU A 168 -15.75 1.85 -22.97
C LEU A 168 -15.33 3.22 -23.51
N GLU A 169 -15.19 3.29 -24.84
CA GLU A 169 -14.90 4.49 -25.64
C GLU A 169 -15.77 5.71 -25.26
#